data_AF-X5R003-F1
#
_entry.id   AF-X5R003-F1
#
_cell.length_a   1.000
_cell.length_b   1.000
_cell.length_c   1.000
_cell.angle_alpha   90.00
_cell.angle_beta   90.00
_cell.angle_gamma   90.00
#
_symmetry.space_group_name_H-M   'P 1'
#
loop_
_entity.id
_entity.type
_entity.pdbx_description
1 polymer ?
#
loop_
_entity_poly.entity_id
_entity_poly.type
_entity_poly.pdbx_seq_one_letter_code
_entity_poly.pdbx_strand_id
1 'polypeptide(L)'
;MITVKIPDSWEELEDLIQAILAECGMKATRQVTIKLPRGSVDVDVLAEETVDGITSITVCECKNWKARIPKEIVHAFRTVMQETGANNGYIISREGFQSGAIEAVAATNINLVTFEQFQERFFEKWYRNRLWAIEDSLHGFHTYYEMLGKPGYDRLTTDEERAAYDVVWDRHLFAGLMLMSFSPFSGLLKGGFRAPPLPFDVSKIVEMGADVPEAAQNVQGYRELLSLLEAAGKEGLAELRKVNPITRDKEAAEIAEKPLRFGE
;
A
#
# COMPACT_ATOMS: atom_id res chain seq x y z
N MET A 1 5.02 10.29 1.19
CA MET A 1 4.40 9.98 -0.11
C MET A 1 4.26 8.48 -0.28
N ILE A 2 3.30 8.01 -1.07
CA ILE A 2 3.09 6.57 -1.32
C ILE A 2 4.33 5.97 -2.00
N THR A 3 4.85 6.61 -3.04
CA THR A 3 6.03 6.20 -3.80
C THR A 3 6.85 7.44 -4.18
N VAL A 4 8.17 7.27 -4.29
CA VAL A 4 9.08 8.31 -4.81
C VAL A 4 9.15 8.33 -6.33
N LYS A 5 8.53 7.34 -6.99
CA LYS A 5 8.53 7.23 -8.45
C LYS A 5 7.82 8.43 -9.06
N ILE A 6 8.53 9.16 -9.92
CA ILE A 6 7.96 10.25 -10.71
C ILE A 6 7.59 9.70 -12.08
N PRO A 7 6.35 9.88 -12.56
CA PRO A 7 5.97 9.40 -13.89
C PRO A 7 6.67 10.19 -15.00
N ASP A 8 7.37 9.48 -15.88
CA ASP A 8 8.10 10.05 -17.01
C ASP A 8 7.21 10.29 -18.24
N SER A 9 6.11 9.52 -18.37
CA SER A 9 5.14 9.63 -19.45
C SER A 9 3.70 9.80 -18.94
N TRP A 10 2.78 10.12 -19.84
CA TRP A 10 1.36 10.25 -19.46
C TRP A 10 0.75 8.87 -19.18
N GLU A 11 1.15 7.82 -19.91
CA GLU A 11 0.74 6.44 -19.68
C GLU A 11 1.15 5.97 -18.29
N GLU A 12 2.38 6.27 -17.89
CA GLU A 12 2.88 5.89 -16.57
C GLU A 12 2.17 6.65 -15.43
N LEU A 13 1.80 7.91 -15.67
CA LEU A 13 0.96 8.65 -14.73
C LEU A 13 -0.40 7.97 -14.57
N GLU A 14 -1.05 7.58 -15.68
CA GLU A 14 -2.33 6.85 -15.64
C GLU A 14 -2.21 5.52 -14.88
N ASP A 15 -1.17 4.73 -15.16
CA ASP A 15 -0.92 3.45 -14.49
C ASP A 15 -0.73 3.62 -12.99
N LEU A 16 0.02 4.63 -12.56
CA LEU A 16 0.22 4.92 -11.14
C LEU A 16 -1.07 5.37 -10.44
N ILE A 17 -1.87 6.22 -11.09
CA ILE A 17 -3.16 6.67 -10.56
C ILE A 17 -4.14 5.50 -10.43
N GLN A 18 -4.23 4.66 -11.47
CA GLN A 18 -5.06 3.46 -11.45
C GLN A 18 -4.62 2.48 -10.35
N ALA A 19 -3.31 2.25 -10.21
CA ALA A 19 -2.77 1.39 -9.15
C ALA A 19 -3.08 1.92 -7.75
N ILE A 20 -2.87 3.22 -7.48
CA ILE A 20 -3.15 3.81 -6.16
C ILE A 20 -4.64 3.66 -5.80
N LEU A 21 -5.54 3.95 -6.74
CA LEU A 21 -6.99 3.82 -6.51
C LEU A 21 -7.40 2.35 -6.30
N ALA A 22 -6.86 1.42 -7.07
CA ALA A 22 -7.10 -0.01 -6.89
C ALA A 22 -6.61 -0.50 -5.51
N GLU A 23 -5.42 -0.07 -5.09
CA GLU A 23 -4.85 -0.39 -3.78
C GLU A 23 -5.64 0.27 -2.62
N CYS A 24 -6.38 1.35 -2.90
CA CYS A 24 -7.38 1.90 -1.98
C CYS A 24 -8.69 1.08 -1.91
N GLY A 25 -8.76 -0.07 -2.59
CA GLY A 25 -9.92 -0.97 -2.59
C GLY A 25 -11.01 -0.56 -3.58
N MET A 26 -10.72 0.37 -4.50
CA MET A 26 -11.67 0.81 -5.51
C MET A 26 -11.56 -0.07 -6.76
N LYS A 27 -12.66 -0.19 -7.51
CA LYS A 27 -12.62 -0.78 -8.86
C LYS A 27 -12.11 0.28 -9.84
N ALA A 28 -10.79 0.32 -10.07
CA ALA A 28 -10.15 1.31 -10.94
C ALA A 28 -9.81 0.72 -12.33
N THR A 29 -10.24 1.40 -13.39
CA THR A 29 -10.05 1.00 -14.79
C THR A 29 -9.47 2.18 -15.59
N ARG A 30 -8.48 1.91 -16.44
CA ARG A 30 -7.82 2.89 -17.31
C ARG A 30 -8.51 2.97 -18.68
N GLN A 31 -8.43 4.13 -19.34
CA GLN A 31 -8.87 4.36 -20.73
C GLN A 31 -10.30 3.88 -20.98
N VAL A 32 -11.24 4.47 -20.25
CA VAL A 32 -12.65 4.07 -20.26
C VAL A 32 -13.45 5.00 -21.16
N THR A 33 -14.11 4.44 -22.17
CA THR A 33 -15.13 5.15 -22.95
C THR A 33 -16.47 5.06 -22.24
N ILE A 34 -16.95 6.18 -21.69
CA ILE A 34 -18.25 6.28 -21.04
C ILE A 34 -19.28 6.69 -22.09
N LYS A 35 -20.35 5.89 -22.23
CA LYS A 35 -21.48 6.23 -23.10
C LYS A 35 -22.35 7.27 -22.43
N LEU A 36 -22.65 8.34 -23.15
CA LEU A 36 -23.45 9.46 -22.70
C LEU A 36 -24.72 9.57 -23.56
N PRO A 37 -25.77 10.27 -23.11
CA PRO A 37 -26.98 10.47 -23.91
C PRO A 37 -26.72 11.11 -25.29
N ARG A 38 -25.63 11.89 -25.43
CA ARG A 38 -25.24 12.58 -26.67
C ARG A 38 -23.81 12.24 -27.12
N GLY A 39 -23.48 10.96 -27.13
CA GLY A 39 -22.20 10.46 -27.66
C GLY A 39 -21.43 9.64 -26.64
N SER A 40 -20.12 9.83 -26.59
CA SER A 40 -19.25 9.21 -25.60
C SER A 40 -18.10 10.13 -25.26
N VAL A 41 -17.55 9.91 -24.08
CA VAL A 41 -16.33 10.57 -23.63
C VAL A 41 -15.33 9.51 -23.20
N ASP A 42 -14.07 9.73 -23.55
CA ASP A 42 -12.97 8.91 -23.06
C ASP A 42 -12.40 9.58 -21.81
N VAL A 43 -12.21 8.79 -20.76
CA VAL A 43 -11.58 9.23 -19.51
C VAL A 43 -10.35 8.40 -19.21
N ASP A 44 -9.32 9.04 -18.69
CA ASP A 44 -8.01 8.41 -18.49
C ASP A 44 -8.09 7.33 -17.40
N VAL A 45 -8.70 7.62 -16.25
CA VAL A 45 -8.98 6.62 -15.20
C VAL A 45 -10.38 6.83 -14.60
N LEU A 46 -11.14 5.74 -14.47
CA LEU A 46 -12.42 5.68 -13.76
C LEU A 46 -12.27 4.76 -12.55
N ALA A 47 -12.66 5.21 -11.37
CA ALA A 47 -12.70 4.40 -10.16
C ALA A 47 -14.07 4.44 -9.49
N GLU A 48 -14.56 3.27 -9.11
CA GLU A 48 -15.84 3.10 -8.42
C GLU A 48 -15.62 2.45 -7.05
N GLU A 49 -16.33 2.94 -6.05
CA GLU A 49 -16.38 2.29 -4.74
C GLU A 49 -17.75 2.39 -4.10
N THR A 50 -18.12 1.36 -3.35
CA THR A 50 -19.35 1.34 -2.55
C THR A 50 -18.99 1.21 -1.09
N VAL A 51 -19.34 2.22 -0.29
CA VAL A 51 -19.15 2.24 1.16
C VAL A 51 -20.52 2.38 1.80
N ASP A 52 -20.88 1.45 2.69
CA ASP A 52 -22.18 1.41 3.39
C ASP A 52 -23.40 1.55 2.45
N GLY A 53 -23.32 0.89 1.28
CA GLY A 53 -24.37 0.91 0.26
C GLY A 53 -24.42 2.16 -0.62
N ILE A 54 -23.51 3.12 -0.42
CA ILE A 54 -23.41 4.34 -1.23
C ILE A 54 -22.27 4.20 -2.23
N THR A 55 -22.60 4.22 -3.53
CA THR A 55 -21.61 4.20 -4.60
C THR A 55 -21.10 5.60 -4.90
N SER A 56 -19.78 5.76 -4.90
CA SER A 56 -19.08 6.95 -5.35
C SER A 56 -18.26 6.64 -6.60
N ILE A 57 -18.39 7.51 -7.60
CA ILE A 57 -17.66 7.45 -8.86
C ILE A 57 -16.61 8.57 -8.87
N THR A 58 -15.37 8.18 -9.15
CA THR A 58 -14.23 9.09 -9.31
C THR A 58 -13.73 9.01 -10.75
N VAL A 59 -13.64 10.16 -11.42
CA VAL A 59 -13.08 10.28 -12.76
C VAL A 59 -11.78 11.09 -12.67
N CYS A 60 -10.73 10.61 -13.32
CA CYS A 60 -9.43 11.24 -13.34
C CYS A 60 -9.01 11.54 -14.79
N GLU A 61 -8.45 12.74 -14.98
CA GLU A 61 -7.77 13.18 -16.18
C GLU A 61 -6.28 13.39 -15.86
N CYS A 62 -5.39 12.74 -16.59
CA CYS A 62 -3.96 12.74 -16.39
C CYS A 62 -3.28 13.65 -17.43
N LYS A 63 -2.59 14.69 -16.96
CA LYS A 63 -1.86 15.65 -17.81
C LYS A 63 -0.41 15.76 -17.38
N ASN A 64 0.43 14.85 -17.87
CA ASN A 64 1.88 14.86 -17.62
C ASN A 64 2.63 15.89 -18.50
N TRP A 65 2.18 17.14 -18.48
CA TRP A 65 2.74 18.22 -19.30
C TRP A 65 3.84 18.95 -18.55
N LYS A 66 4.88 19.40 -19.27
CA LYS A 66 5.94 20.29 -18.76
C LYS A 66 5.49 21.76 -18.65
N ALA A 67 4.20 22.03 -18.82
CA ALA A 67 3.61 23.34 -18.72
C ALA A 67 2.36 23.28 -17.83
N ARG A 68 2.02 24.41 -17.21
CA ARG A 68 0.83 24.52 -16.36
C ARG A 68 -0.44 24.32 -17.19
N ILE A 69 -1.38 23.55 -16.65
CA ILE A 69 -2.65 23.24 -17.31
C ILE A 69 -3.52 24.50 -17.37
N PRO A 70 -4.02 24.88 -18.56
CA PRO A 70 -4.82 26.08 -18.73
C PRO A 70 -6.31 25.82 -18.46
N LYS A 71 -7.10 26.89 -18.35
CA LYS A 71 -8.52 26.82 -17.93
C LYS A 71 -9.41 26.05 -18.92
N GLU A 72 -9.03 25.99 -20.19
CA GLU A 72 -9.79 25.34 -21.26
C GLU A 72 -9.92 23.83 -20.99
N ILE A 73 -8.87 23.21 -20.44
CA ILE A 73 -8.89 21.80 -20.03
C ILE A 73 -9.87 21.58 -18.89
N VAL A 74 -9.89 22.49 -17.89
CA VAL A 74 -10.86 22.44 -16.79
C VAL A 74 -12.28 22.59 -17.31
N HIS A 75 -12.53 23.51 -18.24
CA HIS A 75 -13.86 23.70 -18.81
C HIS A 75 -14.35 22.48 -19.58
N ALA A 76 -13.49 21.84 -20.38
CA ALA A 76 -13.84 20.58 -21.05
C ALA A 76 -14.17 19.48 -20.01
N PHE A 77 -13.34 19.33 -18.98
CA PHE A 77 -13.55 18.32 -17.94
C PHE A 77 -14.84 18.55 -17.12
N ARG A 78 -15.28 19.80 -16.93
CA ARG A 78 -16.57 20.11 -16.30
C ARG A 78 -17.74 19.50 -17.06
N THR A 79 -17.72 19.52 -18.39
CA THR A 79 -18.76 18.88 -19.20
C THR A 79 -18.76 17.37 -18.96
N VAL A 80 -17.58 16.73 -18.93
CA VAL A 80 -17.43 15.30 -18.62
C VAL A 80 -18.05 14.96 -17.27
N MET A 81 -17.73 15.72 -16.23
CA MET A 81 -18.28 15.51 -14.88
C MET A 81 -19.80 15.67 -14.83
N GLN A 82 -20.35 16.65 -15.56
CA GLN A 82 -21.81 16.88 -15.63
C GLN A 82 -22.55 15.75 -16.35
N GLU A 83 -21.97 15.21 -17.42
CA GLU A 83 -22.62 14.18 -18.23
C GLU A 83 -22.46 12.77 -17.64
N THR A 84 -21.38 12.52 -16.90
CA THR A 84 -21.13 11.21 -16.24
C THR A 84 -21.83 11.07 -14.88
N GLY A 85 -22.19 12.19 -14.24
CA GLY A 85 -22.74 12.17 -12.87
C GLY A 85 -21.72 11.75 -11.81
N ALA A 86 -20.42 11.81 -12.12
CA ALA A 86 -19.37 11.40 -11.19
C ALA A 86 -19.31 12.30 -9.94
N ASN A 87 -19.04 11.69 -8.79
CA ASN A 87 -19.01 12.37 -7.50
C ASN A 87 -17.72 13.18 -7.30
N ASN A 88 -16.59 12.66 -7.76
CA ASN A 88 -15.28 13.30 -7.62
C ASN A 88 -14.57 13.36 -8.98
N GLY A 89 -14.14 14.56 -9.36
CA GLY A 89 -13.26 14.76 -10.51
C GLY A 89 -11.85 15.06 -10.05
N TYR A 90 -10.84 14.48 -10.69
CA TYR A 90 -9.44 14.88 -10.51
C TYR A 90 -8.83 15.23 -11.86
N ILE A 91 -8.16 16.38 -11.93
CA ILE A 91 -7.17 16.62 -12.98
C ILE A 91 -5.82 16.55 -12.29
N ILE A 92 -4.98 15.62 -12.73
CA ILE A 92 -3.66 15.39 -12.17
C ILE A 92 -2.62 15.95 -13.12
N SER A 93 -1.78 16.88 -12.64
CA SER A 93 -0.75 17.52 -13.44
C SER A 93 0.66 17.28 -12.90
N ARG A 94 1.66 17.42 -13.77
CA ARG A 94 3.06 17.48 -13.36
C ARG A 94 3.45 18.86 -12.82
N GLU A 95 3.19 19.91 -13.59
CA GLU A 95 3.67 21.28 -13.30
C GLU A 95 2.62 22.22 -12.68
N GLY A 96 1.42 21.71 -12.36
CA GLY A 96 0.33 22.49 -11.76
C GLY A 96 -0.57 23.20 -12.78
N PHE A 97 -1.27 24.23 -12.33
CA PHE A 97 -2.43 24.82 -13.03
C PHE A 97 -2.34 26.34 -13.11
N GLN A 98 -2.75 26.95 -14.22
CA GLN A 98 -2.85 28.41 -14.31
C GLN A 98 -3.89 28.97 -13.31
N SER A 99 -3.78 30.23 -12.89
CA SER A 99 -4.70 30.82 -11.91
C SER A 99 -6.17 30.72 -12.34
N GLY A 100 -6.45 31.01 -13.61
CA GLY A 100 -7.81 30.89 -14.16
C GLY A 100 -8.36 29.45 -14.15
N ALA A 101 -7.50 28.42 -14.19
CA ALA A 101 -7.93 27.03 -14.03
C ALA A 101 -8.34 26.74 -12.58
N ILE A 102 -7.58 27.25 -11.61
CA ILE A 102 -7.88 27.13 -10.17
C ILE A 102 -9.18 27.84 -9.83
N GLU A 103 -9.38 29.06 -10.33
CA GLU A 103 -10.63 29.81 -10.15
C GLU A 103 -11.84 29.07 -10.76
N ALA A 104 -11.66 28.39 -11.90
CA ALA A 104 -12.73 27.71 -12.62
C ALA A 104 -13.31 26.47 -11.91
N VAL A 105 -12.61 25.91 -10.91
CA VAL A 105 -13.08 24.75 -10.11
C VAL A 105 -13.62 25.11 -8.73
N ALA A 106 -13.56 26.38 -8.31
CA ALA A 106 -13.84 26.78 -6.93
C ALA A 106 -15.23 26.38 -6.40
N ALA A 107 -16.21 26.21 -7.29
CA ALA A 107 -17.58 25.81 -6.96
C ALA A 107 -18.00 24.50 -7.64
N THR A 108 -17.04 23.59 -7.88
CA THR A 108 -17.30 22.28 -8.49
C THR A 108 -16.76 21.16 -7.61
N ASN A 109 -17.07 19.91 -7.98
CA ASN A 109 -16.50 18.70 -7.38
C ASN A 109 -15.19 18.24 -8.07
N ILE A 110 -14.55 19.14 -8.81
CA ILE A 110 -13.28 18.87 -9.51
C ILE A 110 -12.13 19.36 -8.66
N ASN A 111 -11.12 18.51 -8.52
CA ASN A 111 -9.93 18.76 -7.74
C ASN A 111 -8.73 18.85 -8.69
N LEU A 112 -7.98 19.95 -8.60
CA LEU A 112 -6.76 20.14 -9.35
C LEU A 112 -5.58 19.81 -8.44
N VAL A 113 -4.83 18.76 -8.78
CA VAL A 113 -3.75 18.26 -7.93
C VAL A 113 -2.49 17.95 -8.75
N THR A 114 -1.32 18.04 -8.12
CA THR A 114 -0.12 17.38 -8.64
C THR A 114 -0.15 15.88 -8.32
N PHE A 115 0.74 15.09 -8.93
CA PHE A 115 0.86 13.68 -8.57
C PHE A 115 1.18 13.48 -7.07
N GLU A 116 2.05 14.30 -6.49
CA GLU A 116 2.36 14.28 -5.06
C GLU A 116 1.12 14.56 -4.21
N GLN A 117 0.37 15.62 -4.51
CA GLN A 117 -0.87 15.96 -3.80
C GLN A 117 -1.94 14.87 -3.94
N PHE A 118 -1.99 14.18 -5.08
CA PHE A 118 -2.86 13.02 -5.25
C PHE A 118 -2.45 11.89 -4.31
N GLN A 119 -1.16 11.57 -4.23
CA GLN A 119 -0.66 10.56 -3.29
C GLN A 119 -1.00 10.91 -1.84
N GLU A 120 -0.81 12.17 -1.43
CA GLU A 120 -1.15 12.64 -0.08
C GLU A 120 -2.63 12.43 0.24
N ARG A 121 -3.51 12.78 -0.71
CA ARG A 121 -4.96 12.70 -0.52
C ARG A 121 -5.46 11.27 -0.34
N PHE A 122 -4.86 10.31 -1.03
CA PHE A 122 -5.22 8.90 -0.93
C PHE A 122 -4.36 8.12 0.08
N PHE A 123 -3.34 8.74 0.68
CA PHE A 123 -2.34 8.06 1.50
C PHE A 123 -2.94 7.26 2.65
N GLU A 124 -3.84 7.83 3.45
CA GLU A 124 -4.37 7.14 4.63
C GLU A 124 -5.14 5.88 4.26
N LYS A 125 -6.02 6.00 3.25
CA LYS A 125 -6.84 4.88 2.74
C LYS A 125 -5.95 3.81 2.11
N TRP A 126 -5.02 4.23 1.27
CA TRP A 126 -4.02 3.37 0.66
C TRP A 126 -3.21 2.60 1.71
N TYR A 127 -2.65 3.32 2.69
CA TYR A 127 -1.77 2.77 3.70
C TYR A 127 -2.51 1.74 4.55
N ARG A 128 -3.72 2.05 5.02
CA ARG A 128 -4.55 1.11 5.79
C ARG A 128 -4.84 -0.18 5.02
N ASN A 129 -5.28 -0.07 3.77
CA ASN A 129 -5.57 -1.25 2.96
C ASN A 129 -4.31 -2.05 2.66
N ARG A 130 -3.18 -1.37 2.42
CA ARG A 130 -1.90 -2.03 2.17
C ARG A 130 -1.41 -2.79 3.40
N LEU A 131 -1.57 -2.26 4.61
CA LEU A 131 -1.22 -2.98 5.84
C LEU A 131 -2.06 -4.25 6.00
N TRP A 132 -3.37 -4.19 5.76
CA TRP A 132 -4.23 -5.38 5.79
C TRP A 132 -3.85 -6.41 4.73
N ALA A 133 -3.58 -5.97 3.50
CA ALA A 133 -3.14 -6.86 2.43
C ALA A 133 -1.83 -7.60 2.76
N ILE A 134 -0.90 -6.95 3.48
CA ILE A 134 0.34 -7.58 3.96
C ILE A 134 0.04 -8.55 5.10
N GLU A 135 -0.78 -8.14 6.07
CA GLU A 135 -1.16 -9.02 7.19
C GLU A 135 -1.80 -10.32 6.68
N ASP A 136 -2.75 -10.19 5.75
CA ASP A 136 -3.42 -11.32 5.10
C ASP A 136 -2.43 -12.19 4.32
N SER A 137 -1.50 -11.58 3.58
CA SER A 137 -0.53 -12.34 2.75
C SER A 137 0.55 -13.05 3.56
N LEU A 138 0.78 -12.63 4.80
CA LEU A 138 1.80 -13.18 5.69
C LEU A 138 1.28 -14.26 6.65
N HIS A 139 -0.02 -14.58 6.64
CA HIS A 139 -0.61 -15.75 7.32
C HIS A 139 -0.02 -16.07 8.71
N GLY A 140 0.06 -15.07 9.60
CA GLY A 140 0.55 -15.25 10.98
C GLY A 140 2.08 -15.25 11.14
N PHE A 141 2.83 -14.63 10.23
CA PHE A 141 4.28 -14.43 10.41
C PHE A 141 4.64 -13.78 11.75
N HIS A 142 3.82 -12.83 12.21
CA HIS A 142 4.04 -12.11 13.47
C HIS A 142 4.14 -13.06 14.67
N THR A 143 3.46 -14.21 14.68
CA THR A 143 3.48 -15.19 15.79
C THR A 143 4.90 -15.67 16.12
N TYR A 144 5.81 -15.68 15.16
CA TYR A 144 7.21 -16.05 15.39
C TYR A 144 8.02 -14.99 16.15
N TYR A 145 7.59 -13.73 16.13
CA TYR A 145 8.31 -12.59 16.69
C TYR A 145 7.51 -11.83 17.76
N GLU A 146 6.38 -12.38 18.18
CA GLU A 146 5.64 -11.90 19.34
C GLU A 146 6.47 -12.06 20.64
N MET A 147 6.13 -11.26 21.65
CA MET A 147 6.86 -11.21 22.93
C MET A 147 6.82 -12.51 23.76
N LEU A 148 6.13 -13.54 23.28
CA LEU A 148 5.88 -14.79 23.98
C LEU A 148 6.91 -15.89 23.67
N GLY A 149 7.83 -15.68 22.70
CA GLY A 149 8.94 -16.58 22.40
C GLY A 149 8.90 -17.23 21.01
N LYS A 150 9.71 -18.26 20.76
CA LYS A 150 9.74 -19.01 19.50
C LYS A 150 8.69 -20.13 19.52
N PRO A 151 7.66 -20.11 18.66
CA PRO A 151 6.62 -21.15 18.67
C PRO A 151 7.20 -22.55 18.45
N GLY A 152 6.77 -23.51 19.28
CA GLY A 152 7.18 -24.92 19.21
C GLY A 152 8.61 -25.22 19.69
N TYR A 153 9.35 -24.21 20.17
CA TYR A 153 10.75 -24.38 20.57
C TYR A 153 10.94 -25.39 21.71
N ASP A 154 9.96 -25.51 22.60
CA ASP A 154 9.88 -26.47 23.70
C ASP A 154 9.75 -27.94 23.23
N ARG A 155 9.36 -28.17 21.97
CA ARG A 155 9.21 -29.50 21.37
C ARG A 155 10.48 -30.02 20.70
N LEU A 156 11.49 -29.16 20.54
CA LEU A 156 12.77 -29.56 19.98
C LEU A 156 13.55 -30.39 21.00
N THR A 157 14.06 -31.54 20.57
CA THR A 157 14.69 -32.51 21.50
C THR A 157 16.22 -32.45 21.48
N THR A 158 16.79 -31.98 20.38
CA THR A 158 18.25 -31.91 20.17
C THR A 158 18.75 -30.46 20.16
N ASP A 159 20.02 -30.26 20.51
CA ASP A 159 20.65 -28.95 20.45
C ASP A 159 20.88 -28.51 19.00
N GLU A 160 21.09 -29.46 18.09
CA GLU A 160 21.21 -29.20 16.66
C GLU A 160 19.90 -28.64 16.06
N GLU A 161 18.73 -29.19 16.42
CA GLU A 161 17.44 -28.66 15.98
C GLU A 161 17.19 -27.24 16.52
N ARG A 162 17.52 -27.00 17.80
CA ARG A 162 17.42 -25.67 18.42
C ARG A 162 18.30 -24.65 17.70
N ALA A 163 19.57 -25.01 17.48
CA ALA A 163 20.52 -24.15 16.75
C ALA A 163 20.05 -23.86 15.31
N ALA A 164 19.50 -24.86 14.61
CA ALA A 164 18.96 -24.66 13.27
C ALA A 164 17.75 -23.71 13.25
N TYR A 165 16.85 -23.81 14.24
CA TYR A 165 15.74 -22.86 14.39
C TYR A 165 16.28 -21.45 14.66
N ASP A 166 17.21 -21.31 15.62
CA ASP A 166 17.77 -20.02 16.03
C ASP A 166 18.42 -19.28 14.85
N VAL A 167 19.21 -19.99 14.03
CA VAL A 167 19.82 -19.42 12.82
C VAL A 167 18.80 -18.86 11.84
N VAL A 168 17.69 -19.56 11.61
CA VAL A 168 16.64 -19.09 10.69
C VAL A 168 15.86 -17.93 11.31
N TRP A 169 15.57 -17.98 12.61
CA TRP A 169 14.89 -16.90 13.30
C TRP A 169 15.72 -15.61 13.34
N ASP A 170 17.01 -15.70 13.65
CA ASP A 170 17.91 -14.54 13.69
C ASP A 170 18.05 -13.90 12.30
N ARG A 171 18.10 -14.72 11.23
CA ARG A 171 18.15 -14.24 9.83
C ARG A 171 16.95 -13.36 9.47
N HIS A 172 15.75 -13.71 9.95
CA HIS A 172 14.51 -13.02 9.59
C HIS A 172 14.05 -12.00 10.64
N LEU A 173 14.89 -11.73 11.64
CA LEU A 173 14.61 -10.80 12.73
C LEU A 173 14.27 -9.39 12.24
N PHE A 174 14.93 -8.91 11.18
CA PHE A 174 14.62 -7.61 10.57
C PHE A 174 13.14 -7.50 10.16
N ALA A 175 12.64 -8.48 9.40
CA ALA A 175 11.26 -8.49 8.95
C ALA A 175 10.30 -8.60 10.16
N GLY A 176 10.61 -9.47 11.12
CA GLY A 176 9.85 -9.63 12.36
C GLY A 176 9.66 -8.33 13.13
N LEU A 177 10.76 -7.61 13.37
CA LEU A 177 10.75 -6.34 14.12
C LEU A 177 10.09 -5.20 13.33
N MET A 178 10.38 -5.10 12.03
CA MET A 178 9.79 -4.04 11.19
C MET A 178 8.28 -4.22 11.04
N LEU A 179 7.80 -5.42 10.73
CA LEU A 179 6.38 -5.65 10.47
C LEU A 179 5.49 -5.35 11.68
N MET A 180 6.00 -5.47 12.92
CA MET A 180 5.28 -4.98 14.11
C MET A 180 4.99 -3.47 14.06
N SER A 181 5.90 -2.68 13.49
CA SER A 181 5.71 -1.22 13.32
C SER A 181 4.80 -0.86 12.15
N PHE A 182 4.61 -1.79 11.21
CA PHE A 182 3.79 -1.66 10.01
C PHE A 182 2.63 -2.67 10.00
N SER A 183 2.02 -2.90 11.16
CA SER A 183 0.86 -3.78 11.31
C SER A 183 -0.43 -2.96 11.39
N PRO A 184 -1.58 -3.48 10.90
CA PRO A 184 -2.90 -2.86 11.12
C PRO A 184 -3.18 -2.58 12.60
N PHE A 185 -2.63 -3.39 13.51
CA PHE A 185 -2.85 -3.28 14.95
C PHE A 185 -2.00 -2.19 15.63
N SER A 186 -0.96 -1.69 14.97
CA SER A 186 -0.05 -0.68 15.54
C SER A 186 -0.76 0.62 15.94
N GLY A 187 -1.84 0.99 15.24
CA GLY A 187 -2.66 2.18 15.53
C GLY A 187 -3.45 2.08 16.83
N LEU A 188 -3.79 0.86 17.29
CA LEU A 188 -4.50 0.63 18.56
C LEU A 188 -3.60 0.95 19.78
N LEU A 189 -2.29 0.75 19.64
CA LEU A 189 -1.32 0.93 20.73
C LEU A 189 -0.83 2.39 20.86
N LYS A 190 -0.90 3.19 19.80
CA LYS A 190 -0.29 4.55 19.74
C LYS A 190 -1.30 5.71 19.75
N GLY A 191 -2.55 5.46 20.14
CA GLY A 191 -3.57 6.51 20.24
C GLY A 191 -4.03 7.07 18.89
N GLY A 192 -3.87 6.31 17.80
CA GLY A 192 -4.29 6.70 16.46
C GLY A 192 -3.52 5.99 15.34
N PHE A 193 -4.12 5.90 14.16
CA PHE A 193 -3.50 5.32 12.97
C PHE A 193 -2.56 6.35 12.31
N ARG A 194 -1.29 6.39 12.73
CA ARG A 194 -0.26 7.26 12.14
C ARG A 194 0.88 6.43 11.57
N ALA A 195 1.12 6.59 10.27
CA ALA A 195 2.25 5.95 9.61
C ALA A 195 3.59 6.42 10.22
N PRO A 196 4.52 5.51 10.54
CA PRO A 196 5.85 5.88 11.01
C PRO A 196 6.60 6.72 9.96
N PRO A 197 7.34 7.77 10.34
CA PRO A 197 8.05 8.61 9.38
C PRO A 197 9.08 7.81 8.58
N LEU A 198 9.29 8.24 7.33
CA LEU A 198 10.34 7.72 6.46
C LEU A 198 11.46 8.76 6.28
N PRO A 199 12.74 8.32 6.18
CA PRO A 199 13.18 6.93 6.36
C PRO A 199 12.99 6.47 7.81
N PHE A 200 12.64 5.18 7.98
CA PHE A 200 12.38 4.61 9.30
C PHE A 200 13.69 4.49 10.09
N ASP A 201 13.68 4.86 11.37
CA ASP A 201 14.84 4.70 12.24
C ASP A 201 15.04 3.22 12.61
N VAL A 202 16.07 2.61 12.01
CA VAL A 202 16.43 1.21 12.21
C VAL A 202 17.47 1.01 13.33
N SER A 203 17.92 2.06 14.03
CA SER A 203 19.00 1.97 15.01
C SER A 203 18.71 0.94 16.10
N LYS A 204 17.47 0.93 16.62
CA LYS A 204 17.03 -0.06 17.62
C LYS A 204 16.98 -1.49 17.08
N ILE A 205 16.66 -1.65 15.80
CA ILE A 205 16.59 -2.97 15.14
C ILE A 205 18.01 -3.54 14.99
N VAL A 206 18.97 -2.68 14.65
CA VAL A 206 20.40 -3.03 14.60
C VAL A 206 20.94 -3.36 15.99
N GLU A 207 20.59 -2.58 17.02
CA GLU A 207 20.95 -2.87 18.43
C GLU A 207 20.43 -4.23 18.91
N MET A 208 19.28 -4.67 18.39
CA MET A 208 18.71 -6.00 18.66
C MET A 208 19.35 -7.12 17.83
N GLY A 209 20.37 -6.82 17.03
CA GLY A 209 21.16 -7.81 16.28
C GLY A 209 20.60 -8.19 14.91
N ALA A 210 19.57 -7.50 14.42
CA ALA A 210 19.01 -7.78 13.11
C ALA A 210 19.91 -7.25 11.98
N ASP A 211 20.09 -8.04 10.93
CA ASP A 211 20.73 -7.61 9.70
C ASP A 211 19.74 -6.79 8.85
N VAL A 212 20.02 -5.49 8.67
CA VAL A 212 19.11 -4.56 7.98
C VAL A 212 19.56 -4.39 6.53
N PRO A 213 18.76 -4.83 5.53
CA PRO A 213 19.11 -4.67 4.13
C PRO A 213 19.37 -3.21 3.76
N GLU A 214 20.41 -2.93 2.96
CA GLU A 214 20.70 -1.58 2.47
C GLU A 214 19.48 -0.96 1.77
N ALA A 215 18.72 -1.77 1.03
CA ALA A 215 17.49 -1.35 0.37
C ALA A 215 16.35 -0.94 1.32
N ALA A 216 16.42 -1.27 2.62
CA ALA A 216 15.51 -0.78 3.65
C ALA A 216 16.01 0.52 4.30
N GLN A 217 17.31 0.78 4.22
CA GLN A 217 17.93 1.98 4.75
C GLN A 217 17.59 3.16 3.82
N ASN A 218 17.26 4.31 4.41
CA ASN A 218 16.98 5.54 3.66
C ASN A 218 15.80 5.49 2.66
N VAL A 219 14.94 4.46 2.71
CA VAL A 219 13.75 4.39 1.86
C VAL A 219 12.81 5.56 2.18
N GLN A 220 12.35 6.26 1.15
CA GLN A 220 11.51 7.46 1.28
C GLN A 220 10.05 7.23 0.86
N GLY A 221 9.75 6.13 0.19
CA GLY A 221 8.40 5.77 -0.25
C GLY A 221 7.88 4.55 0.51
N TYR A 222 6.63 4.63 0.97
CA TYR A 222 6.03 3.54 1.74
C TYR A 222 5.78 2.31 0.87
N ARG A 223 5.47 2.46 -0.41
CA ARG A 223 5.23 1.34 -1.32
C ARG A 223 6.48 0.48 -1.48
N GLU A 224 7.64 1.10 -1.62
CA GLU A 224 8.94 0.45 -1.74
C GLU A 224 9.28 -0.30 -0.45
N LEU A 225 9.17 0.38 0.71
CA LEU A 225 9.44 -0.25 2.00
C LEU A 225 8.50 -1.43 2.28
N LEU A 226 7.20 -1.22 2.11
CA LEU A 226 6.19 -2.24 2.41
C LEU A 226 6.30 -3.45 1.48
N SER A 227 6.67 -3.25 0.21
CA SER A 227 6.92 -4.36 -0.71
C SER A 227 8.17 -5.16 -0.33
N LEU A 228 9.23 -4.49 0.14
CA LEU A 228 10.42 -5.15 0.67
C LEU A 228 10.09 -6.00 1.91
N LEU A 229 9.32 -5.43 2.85
CA LEU A 229 8.90 -6.12 4.07
C LEU A 229 7.98 -7.32 3.79
N GLU A 230 7.05 -7.19 2.84
CA GLU A 230 6.18 -8.29 2.44
C GLU A 230 6.98 -9.44 1.84
N ALA A 231 7.95 -9.15 0.96
CA ALA A 231 8.82 -10.16 0.37
C ALA A 231 9.66 -10.88 1.44
N ALA A 232 10.32 -10.13 2.32
CA ALA A 232 11.11 -10.67 3.41
C ALA A 232 10.26 -11.49 4.40
N GLY A 233 9.05 -11.04 4.71
CA GLY A 233 8.11 -11.78 5.56
C GLY A 233 7.66 -13.11 4.93
N LYS A 234 7.39 -13.14 3.63
CA LYS A 234 7.00 -14.37 2.92
C LYS A 234 8.14 -15.38 2.89
N GLU A 235 9.36 -14.92 2.60
CA GLU A 235 10.56 -15.75 2.65
C GLU A 235 10.77 -16.30 4.06
N GLY A 236 10.75 -15.41 5.07
CA GLY A 236 10.95 -15.78 6.46
C GLY A 236 9.91 -16.76 6.97
N LEU A 237 8.63 -16.56 6.65
CA LEU A 237 7.57 -17.50 7.03
C LEU A 237 7.80 -18.90 6.43
N ALA A 238 8.22 -18.96 5.16
CA ALA A 238 8.47 -20.22 4.48
C ALA A 238 9.67 -20.96 5.08
N GLU A 239 10.73 -20.26 5.48
CA GLU A 239 11.90 -20.87 6.14
C GLU A 239 11.59 -21.30 7.58
N LEU A 240 10.95 -20.42 8.37
CA LEU A 240 10.57 -20.68 9.76
C LEU A 240 9.67 -21.90 9.89
N ARG A 241 8.69 -22.05 8.98
CA ARG A 241 7.79 -23.21 9.00
C ARG A 241 8.50 -24.54 8.79
N LYS A 242 9.65 -24.58 8.10
CA LYS A 242 10.44 -25.80 7.87
C LYS A 242 11.23 -26.23 9.11
N VAL A 243 11.60 -25.29 9.97
CA VAL A 243 12.36 -25.57 11.20
C VAL A 243 11.46 -25.68 12.44
N ASN A 244 10.21 -25.22 12.36
CA ASN A 244 9.26 -25.28 13.45
C ASN A 244 8.60 -26.67 13.56
N PRO A 245 8.73 -27.38 14.71
CA PRO A 245 8.19 -28.73 14.88
C PRO A 245 6.66 -28.83 14.83
N ILE A 246 5.93 -27.71 14.96
CA ILE A 246 4.46 -27.68 14.83
C ILE A 246 4.03 -27.72 13.35
N THR A 247 4.89 -27.22 12.45
CA THR A 247 4.54 -26.99 11.03
C THR A 247 5.39 -27.77 10.04
N ARG A 248 6.60 -28.20 10.39
CA ARG A 248 7.57 -28.79 9.45
C ARG A 248 7.07 -30.06 8.75
N ASP A 249 6.18 -30.79 9.41
CA ASP A 249 5.61 -32.05 8.92
C ASP A 249 4.20 -31.90 8.33
N LYS A 250 3.69 -30.66 8.21
CA LYS A 250 2.34 -30.36 7.69
C LYS A 250 2.39 -29.84 6.26
N GLU A 251 1.35 -30.14 5.50
CA GLU A 251 1.18 -29.55 4.17
C GLU A 251 0.84 -28.05 4.28
N ALA A 252 1.24 -27.27 3.28
CA ALA A 252 1.03 -25.81 3.29
C ALA A 252 -0.44 -25.40 3.44
N ALA A 253 -1.38 -26.21 2.92
CA ALA A 253 -2.82 -26.00 3.05
C ALA A 253 -3.32 -26.14 4.50
N GLU A 254 -2.81 -27.12 5.25
CA GLU A 254 -3.20 -27.35 6.65
C GLU A 254 -2.70 -26.24 7.59
N ILE A 255 -1.60 -25.57 7.23
CA ILE A 255 -1.02 -24.47 8.02
C ILE A 255 -1.74 -23.13 7.73
N ALA A 256 -2.26 -22.95 6.52
CA ALA A 256 -2.95 -21.71 6.12
C ALA A 256 -4.32 -21.54 6.80
N GLU A 257 -4.99 -22.64 7.17
CA GLU A 257 -6.33 -22.61 7.77
C GLU A 257 -6.35 -22.28 9.26
N LYS A 258 -5.23 -22.40 9.98
CA LYS A 258 -5.18 -22.19 11.43
C LYS A 258 -3.90 -21.46 11.84
N PRO A 259 -3.97 -20.19 12.31
CA PRO A 259 -2.79 -19.50 12.82
C PRO A 259 -2.21 -20.26 14.01
N LEU A 260 -0.87 -20.32 14.07
CA LEU A 260 -0.14 -20.91 15.20
C LEU A 260 -0.54 -20.16 16.48
N ARG A 261 -0.84 -20.90 17.55
CA ARG A 261 -1.18 -20.32 18.86
C ARG A 261 -0.07 -20.61 19.86
N PHE A 262 0.22 -19.65 20.72
CA PHE A 262 1.09 -19.90 21.88
C PHE A 262 0.50 -21.00 22.77
N GLY A 263 1.29 -22.05 23.01
CA GLY A 263 0.91 -23.22 23.81
C GLY A 263 0.32 -24.40 23.03
N GLU A 264 0.19 -24.30 21.70
CA GLU A 264 -0.15 -25.43 20.80
C GLU A 264 1.05 -26.16 20.20
#